data_AF-A0A9P4U1C0-F1
#
_entry.id   AF-A0A9P4U1C0-F1
#
_cell.length_a   1.000
_cell.length_b   1.000
_cell.length_c   1.000
_cell.angle_alpha   90.00
_cell.angle_beta   90.00
_cell.angle_gamma   90.00
#
_symmetry.space_group_name_H-M   'P 1'
#
loop_
_entity.id
_entity.type
_entity.pdbx_description
1 polymer ?
#
loop_
_entity_poly.entity_id
_entity_poly.type
_entity_poly.pdbx_seq_one_letter_code
_entity_poly.pdbx_strand_id
1 'polypeptide(L)'
;MPETHWDASLPDFVHLLDLADEFTAVDLKTFTKGVVSFEPGIVLPVFETAMRCRDPSQRRRALALLRSAPRKEGVWDSMGAAAVAECAMNLEEDGLVEPEQVGDIPDHKRVYFVNPAADLNLRVVHVTFSCEPRVLILENGRMQYTWSTRERVIHF
;
A
#
# COMPACT_ATOMS: atom_id res chain seq x y z
N MET A 1 16.67 1.81 1.05
CA MET A 1 16.78 2.39 -0.30
C MET A 1 15.61 3.34 -0.44
N PRO A 2 15.80 4.60 -0.83
CA PRO A 2 14.74 5.60 -0.90
C PRO A 2 13.56 5.15 -1.75
N GLU A 3 12.32 5.28 -1.28
CA GLU A 3 11.10 4.94 -2.03
C GLU A 3 10.96 5.72 -3.35
N THR A 4 11.62 6.88 -3.48
CA THR A 4 11.80 7.62 -4.74
C THR A 4 12.36 6.78 -5.89
N HIS A 5 13.06 5.67 -5.62
CA HIS A 5 13.59 4.81 -6.68
C HIS A 5 12.47 4.19 -7.55
N TRP A 6 11.24 4.09 -7.04
CA TRP A 6 10.07 3.55 -7.76
C TRP A 6 9.49 4.52 -8.79
N ASP A 7 9.84 5.81 -8.73
CA ASP A 7 9.28 6.84 -9.63
C ASP A 7 9.54 6.50 -11.11
N ALA A 8 10.69 5.88 -11.41
CA ALA A 8 11.06 5.44 -12.75
C ALA A 8 10.15 4.32 -13.30
N SER A 9 9.45 3.59 -12.42
CA SER A 9 8.54 2.49 -12.76
C SER A 9 7.08 2.93 -12.88
N LEU A 10 6.78 4.24 -12.89
CA LEU A 10 5.41 4.72 -13.13
C LEU A 10 4.75 4.09 -14.38
N PRO A 11 5.44 3.98 -15.55
CA PRO A 11 4.85 3.33 -16.72
C PRO A 11 4.45 1.88 -16.46
N ASP A 12 5.25 1.14 -15.69
CA ASP A 12 4.99 -0.26 -15.34
C ASP A 12 3.77 -0.38 -14.42
N PHE A 13 3.64 0.53 -13.44
CA PHE A 13 2.46 0.58 -12.56
C PHE A 13 1.19 0.90 -13.33
N VAL A 14 1.22 1.86 -14.25
CA VAL A 14 0.06 2.18 -15.09
C VAL A 14 -0.33 0.96 -15.92
N HIS A 15 0.64 0.32 -16.57
CA HIS A 15 0.40 -0.87 -17.38
C HIS A 15 -0.17 -2.04 -16.56
N LEU A 16 0.33 -2.26 -15.35
CA LEU A 16 -0.19 -3.26 -14.42
C LEU A 16 -1.66 -2.99 -14.07
N LEU A 17 -2.02 -1.74 -13.79
CA LEU A 17 -3.41 -1.37 -13.50
C LEU A 17 -4.32 -1.54 -14.72
N ASP A 18 -3.83 -1.24 -15.92
CA ASP A 18 -4.57 -1.47 -17.17
C ASP A 18 -4.88 -2.96 -17.36
N LEU A 19 -3.88 -3.83 -17.19
CA LEU A 19 -4.05 -5.28 -17.26
C LEU A 19 -5.00 -5.80 -16.16
N ALA A 20 -4.93 -5.23 -14.95
CA ALA A 20 -5.83 -5.61 -13.87
C ALA A 20 -7.28 -5.20 -14.15
N ASP A 21 -7.51 -4.02 -14.74
CA ASP A 21 -8.84 -3.58 -15.16
C ASP A 21 -9.41 -4.52 -16.25
N GLU A 22 -8.61 -4.89 -17.25
CA GLU A 22 -9.00 -5.87 -18.26
C GLU A 22 -9.33 -7.24 -17.64
N PHE A 23 -8.48 -7.72 -16.73
CA PHE A 23 -8.67 -8.99 -16.05
C PHE A 23 -9.96 -9.01 -15.23
N THR A 24 -10.23 -7.96 -14.44
CA THR A 24 -11.45 -7.87 -13.63
C THR A 24 -12.72 -7.81 -14.47
N ALA A 25 -12.69 -7.10 -15.61
CA ALA A 25 -13.83 -7.04 -16.53
C ALA A 25 -14.23 -8.44 -17.08
N VAL A 26 -13.25 -9.33 -17.26
CA VAL A 26 -13.48 -10.71 -17.69
C VAL A 26 -13.88 -11.62 -16.52
N ASP A 27 -13.19 -11.49 -15.37
CA ASP A 27 -13.24 -12.46 -14.28
C ASP A 27 -14.41 -12.25 -13.29
N LEU A 28 -15.09 -11.10 -13.31
CA LEU A 28 -16.32 -10.88 -12.53
C LEU A 28 -17.45 -11.86 -12.88
N LYS A 29 -17.34 -12.59 -13.99
CA LYS A 29 -18.29 -13.65 -14.39
C LYS A 29 -17.95 -15.02 -13.81
N THR A 30 -16.71 -15.23 -13.37
CA THR A 30 -16.16 -16.53 -12.93
C THR A 30 -15.91 -16.59 -11.43
N PHE A 31 -15.78 -15.45 -10.76
CA PHE A 31 -15.45 -15.43 -9.33
C PHE A 31 -16.67 -15.63 -8.43
N THR A 32 -16.62 -16.67 -7.60
CA THR A 32 -17.64 -16.91 -6.57
C THR A 32 -17.27 -16.17 -5.28
N LYS A 33 -18.09 -15.21 -4.88
CA LYS A 33 -17.90 -14.45 -3.63
C LYS A 33 -17.75 -15.41 -2.44
N GLY A 34 -16.71 -15.19 -1.63
CA GLY A 34 -16.45 -15.97 -0.41
C GLY A 34 -15.59 -17.23 -0.61
N VAL A 35 -15.16 -17.53 -1.85
CA VAL A 35 -14.21 -18.61 -2.13
C VAL A 35 -12.78 -18.06 -2.11
N VAL A 36 -11.86 -18.85 -1.54
CA VAL A 36 -10.42 -18.56 -1.57
C VAL A 36 -9.81 -19.20 -2.82
N SER A 37 -9.14 -18.40 -3.65
CA SER A 37 -8.28 -18.89 -4.72
C SER A 37 -6.88 -19.19 -4.18
N PHE A 38 -6.29 -20.31 -4.59
CA PHE A 38 -4.87 -20.60 -4.34
C PHE A 38 -3.96 -20.16 -5.49
N GLU A 39 -4.54 -19.85 -6.65
CA GLU A 39 -3.82 -19.26 -7.76
C GLU A 39 -3.59 -17.77 -7.47
N PRO A 40 -2.36 -17.26 -7.66
CA PRO A 40 -2.09 -15.83 -7.55
C PRO A 40 -2.86 -15.08 -8.63
N GLY A 41 -3.49 -13.98 -8.24
CA GLY A 41 -4.18 -13.11 -9.16
C GLY A 41 -3.65 -11.68 -9.04
N ILE A 42 -4.59 -10.74 -9.00
CA ILE A 42 -4.29 -9.31 -9.11
C ILE A 42 -4.12 -8.62 -7.74
N VAL A 43 -4.47 -9.27 -6.62
CA VAL A 43 -4.52 -8.58 -5.33
C VAL A 43 -3.14 -8.07 -4.91
N LEU A 44 -2.13 -8.95 -4.93
CA LEU A 44 -0.77 -8.57 -4.54
C LEU A 44 -0.15 -7.52 -5.49
N PRO A 45 -0.17 -7.70 -6.83
CA PRO A 45 0.39 -6.70 -7.75
C PRO A 45 -0.25 -5.31 -7.61
N VAL A 46 -1.57 -5.26 -7.46
CA VAL A 46 -2.31 -3.99 -7.32
C VAL A 46 -2.06 -3.37 -5.94
N PHE A 47 -1.96 -4.19 -4.88
CA PHE A 47 -1.57 -3.72 -3.56
C PHE A 47 -0.16 -3.12 -3.56
N GLU A 48 0.83 -3.78 -4.16
CA GLU A 48 2.18 -3.22 -4.27
C GLU A 48 2.18 -1.92 -5.09
N THR A 49 1.32 -1.82 -6.12
CA THR A 49 1.14 -0.55 -6.84
C THR A 49 0.64 0.57 -5.92
N ALA A 50 -0.39 0.30 -5.11
CA ALA A 50 -0.92 1.28 -4.15
C ALA A 50 0.12 1.69 -3.07
N MET A 51 0.99 0.75 -2.68
CA MET A 51 2.04 0.96 -1.68
C MET A 51 3.26 1.71 -2.25
N ARG A 52 3.79 1.31 -3.41
CA ARG A 52 5.07 1.81 -3.95
C ARG A 52 4.95 2.95 -4.94
N CYS A 53 3.87 2.99 -5.73
CA CYS A 53 3.67 4.10 -6.64
C CYS A 53 3.53 5.39 -5.83
N ARG A 54 4.19 6.46 -6.29
CA ARG A 54 4.13 7.80 -5.69
C ARG A 54 3.25 8.77 -6.48
N ASP A 55 2.64 8.30 -7.57
CA ASP A 55 1.62 9.06 -8.29
C ASP A 55 0.27 9.01 -7.57
N PRO A 56 -0.24 10.12 -7.04
CA PRO A 56 -1.46 10.12 -6.23
C PRO A 56 -2.71 9.64 -6.99
N SER A 57 -2.76 9.81 -8.31
CA SER A 57 -3.90 9.38 -9.13
C SER A 57 -3.89 7.85 -9.31
N GLN A 58 -2.73 7.26 -9.62
CA GLN A 58 -2.60 5.82 -9.82
C GLN A 58 -2.77 5.04 -8.52
N ARG A 59 -2.35 5.60 -7.38
CA ARG A 59 -2.61 4.98 -6.07
C ARG A 59 -4.10 4.90 -5.76
N ARG A 60 -4.84 5.98 -5.98
CA ARG A 60 -6.30 6.00 -5.79
C ARG A 60 -7.00 5.04 -6.76
N ARG A 61 -6.51 4.93 -8.00
CA ARG A 61 -6.98 3.93 -8.97
C ARG A 61 -6.75 2.50 -8.46
N ALA A 62 -5.55 2.18 -7.98
CA ALA A 62 -5.23 0.86 -7.43
C ALA A 62 -6.15 0.50 -6.23
N LEU A 63 -6.40 1.45 -5.33
CA LEU A 63 -7.34 1.28 -4.22
C LEU A 63 -8.77 1.02 -4.70
N ALA A 64 -9.24 1.76 -5.70
CA ALA A 64 -10.56 1.54 -6.28
C ALA A 64 -10.66 0.14 -6.92
N LEU A 65 -9.61 -0.30 -7.60
CA LEU A 65 -9.56 -1.62 -8.25
C LEU A 65 -9.67 -2.75 -7.22
N LEU A 66 -8.88 -2.70 -6.15
CA LEU A 66 -8.95 -3.67 -5.03
C LEU A 66 -10.36 -3.74 -4.43
N ARG A 67 -11.06 -2.61 -4.30
CA ARG A 67 -12.43 -2.54 -3.77
C ARG A 67 -13.48 -3.06 -4.75
N SER A 68 -13.26 -2.84 -6.04
CA SER A 68 -14.23 -3.19 -7.09
C SER A 68 -14.30 -4.69 -7.39
N ALA A 69 -13.26 -5.44 -7.05
CA ALA A 69 -13.18 -6.89 -7.27
C ALA A 69 -12.94 -7.67 -5.97
N PRO A 70 -13.93 -7.75 -5.05
CA PRO A 70 -13.77 -8.44 -3.77
C PRO A 70 -13.40 -9.92 -3.94
N ARG A 71 -12.18 -10.26 -3.56
CA ARG A 71 -11.59 -11.59 -3.69
C ARG A 71 -10.55 -11.91 -2.62
N LYS A 72 -10.28 -13.21 -2.47
CA LYS A 72 -9.27 -13.75 -1.55
C LYS A 72 -8.31 -14.69 -2.29
N GLU A 73 -7.03 -14.35 -2.30
CA GLU A 73 -5.95 -15.04 -3.00
C GLU A 73 -4.93 -15.55 -1.96
N GLY A 74 -5.11 -16.78 -1.52
CA GLY A 74 -4.39 -17.35 -0.38
C GLY A 74 -4.60 -16.52 0.89
N VAL A 75 -3.53 -15.89 1.37
CA VAL A 75 -3.55 -15.01 2.56
C VAL A 75 -4.01 -13.58 2.23
N TRP A 76 -4.04 -13.21 0.96
CA TRP A 76 -4.41 -11.85 0.54
C TRP A 76 -5.91 -11.70 0.43
N ASP A 77 -6.47 -10.76 1.18
CA ASP A 77 -7.84 -10.29 1.03
C ASP A 77 -7.82 -8.92 0.37
N SER A 78 -8.50 -8.78 -0.77
CA SER A 78 -8.53 -7.52 -1.55
C SER A 78 -9.05 -6.31 -0.75
N MET A 79 -10.09 -6.48 0.06
CA MET A 79 -10.66 -5.41 0.88
C MET A 79 -9.70 -5.06 2.02
N GLY A 80 -9.10 -6.09 2.64
CA GLY A 80 -8.03 -5.96 3.61
C GLY A 80 -6.83 -5.16 3.08
N ALA A 81 -6.35 -5.55 1.90
CA ALA A 81 -5.25 -4.90 1.20
C ALA A 81 -5.57 -3.43 0.88
N ALA A 82 -6.78 -3.15 0.40
CA ALA A 82 -7.23 -1.78 0.12
C ALA A 82 -7.23 -0.90 1.39
N ALA A 83 -7.72 -1.43 2.52
CA ALA A 83 -7.76 -0.67 3.77
C ALA A 83 -6.34 -0.38 4.32
N VAL A 84 -5.44 -1.35 4.24
CA VAL A 84 -4.04 -1.18 4.65
C VAL A 84 -3.35 -0.13 3.77
N ALA A 85 -3.49 -0.24 2.45
CA ALA A 85 -2.89 0.70 1.51
C ALA A 85 -3.47 2.11 1.61
N GLU A 86 -4.78 2.25 1.85
CA GLU A 86 -5.41 3.54 2.08
C GLU A 86 -4.92 4.17 3.39
N CYS A 87 -4.77 3.37 4.45
CA CYS A 87 -4.20 3.84 5.70
C CYS A 87 -2.76 4.34 5.52
N ALA A 88 -1.92 3.59 4.79
CA ALA A 88 -0.57 4.01 4.44
C ALA A 88 -0.58 5.33 3.65
N MET A 89 -1.37 5.41 2.57
CA MET A 89 -1.49 6.62 1.74
C MET A 89 -1.90 7.83 2.56
N ASN A 90 -2.92 7.71 3.42
CA ASN A 90 -3.36 8.80 4.29
C ASN A 90 -2.28 9.24 5.29
N LEU A 91 -1.46 8.31 5.79
CA LEU A 91 -0.33 8.64 6.67
C LEU A 91 0.77 9.41 5.93
N GLU A 92 1.05 9.06 4.68
CA GLU A 92 2.05 9.72 3.85
C GLU A 92 1.60 11.11 3.40
N GLU A 93 0.31 11.26 3.10
CA GLU A 93 -0.30 12.52 2.64
C GLU A 93 -0.66 13.47 3.80
N ASP A 94 -0.59 13.00 5.06
CA ASP A 94 -0.91 13.77 6.27
C ASP A 94 -0.18 15.12 6.31
N GLY A 95 -0.93 16.22 6.28
CA GLY A 95 -0.40 17.58 6.30
C GLY A 95 0.22 18.07 4.98
N LEU A 96 -0.01 17.37 3.86
CA LEU A 96 0.21 17.89 2.51
C LEU A 96 -1.07 18.56 1.99
N VAL A 97 -0.92 19.57 1.13
CA VAL A 97 -2.05 20.18 0.43
C VAL A 97 -2.18 19.48 -0.91
N GLU A 98 -3.23 18.66 -1.06
CA GLU A 98 -3.67 18.00 -2.30
C GLU A 98 -2.51 17.54 -3.21
N PRO A 99 -1.81 16.45 -2.88
CA PRO A 99 -0.75 15.92 -3.74
C PRO A 99 -1.36 15.42 -5.06
N GLU A 100 -0.80 15.86 -6.18
CA GLU A 100 -1.30 15.56 -7.53
C GLU A 100 -0.25 14.89 -8.42
N GLN A 101 1.04 15.07 -8.12
CA GLN A 101 2.14 14.63 -8.98
C GLN A 101 3.12 13.72 -8.25
N VAL A 102 3.86 12.94 -9.04
CA VAL A 102 5.02 12.19 -8.55
C VAL A 102 6.02 13.18 -7.94
N GLY A 103 6.37 12.95 -6.68
CA GLY A 103 7.30 13.81 -5.95
C GLY A 103 6.66 14.62 -4.82
N ASP A 104 5.35 14.88 -4.89
CA ASP A 104 4.64 15.71 -3.90
C ASP A 104 4.69 15.11 -2.49
N ILE A 105 4.72 13.78 -2.41
CA ILE A 105 4.92 13.04 -1.18
C ILE A 105 6.43 12.86 -0.97
N PRO A 106 7.09 13.61 -0.07
CA PRO A 106 8.53 13.51 0.11
C PRO A 106 8.91 12.14 0.69
N ASP A 107 10.12 11.67 0.35
CA ASP A 107 10.60 10.33 0.68
C ASP A 107 10.52 10.00 2.18
N HIS A 108 10.89 10.95 3.04
CA HIS A 108 10.85 10.79 4.50
C HIS A 108 9.42 10.62 5.09
N LYS A 109 8.37 10.94 4.32
CA LYS A 109 6.98 10.66 4.71
C LYS A 109 6.50 9.30 4.26
N ARG A 110 7.23 8.64 3.34
CA ARG A 110 6.85 7.35 2.77
C ARG A 110 6.91 6.24 3.81
N VAL A 111 5.95 5.33 3.72
CA VAL A 111 5.89 4.10 4.49
C VAL A 111 6.80 3.08 3.84
N TYR A 112 7.78 2.60 4.60
CA TYR A 112 8.76 1.60 4.16
C TYR A 112 8.39 0.19 4.56
N PHE A 113 7.75 0.05 5.72
CA PHE A 113 7.40 -1.24 6.29
C PHE A 113 5.98 -1.21 6.82
N VAL A 114 5.24 -2.26 6.49
CA VAL A 114 3.91 -2.54 7.00
C VAL A 114 3.99 -3.87 7.72
N ASN A 115 3.71 -3.88 9.02
CA ASN A 115 3.63 -5.11 9.79
C ASN A 115 2.19 -5.32 10.26
N PRO A 116 1.39 -6.14 9.54
CA PRO A 116 0.05 -6.51 9.98
C PRO A 116 0.13 -7.65 11.01
N ALA A 117 -0.45 -7.42 12.18
CA ALA A 117 -0.64 -8.41 13.23
C ALA A 117 -2.14 -8.61 13.48
N ALA A 118 -2.65 -9.77 13.11
CA ALA A 118 -4.04 -10.12 13.32
C ALA A 118 -4.28 -10.60 14.76
N ASP A 119 -5.25 -9.99 15.45
CA ASP A 119 -5.84 -10.53 16.67
C ASP A 119 -7.16 -11.23 16.31
N LEU A 120 -7.13 -12.56 16.32
CA LEU A 120 -8.28 -13.38 15.95
C LEU A 120 -9.40 -13.40 17.01
N ASN A 121 -9.08 -13.09 18.28
CA ASN A 121 -10.06 -13.03 19.35
C ASN A 121 -10.88 -11.73 19.24
N LEU A 122 -10.19 -10.63 18.99
CA LEU A 122 -10.79 -9.30 18.86
C LEU A 122 -11.31 -9.01 17.44
N ARG A 123 -10.97 -9.86 16.46
CA ARG A 123 -11.27 -9.66 15.02
C ARG A 123 -10.75 -8.32 14.50
N VAL A 124 -9.54 -7.95 14.90
CA VAL A 124 -8.87 -6.72 14.45
C VAL A 124 -7.51 -7.04 13.85
N VAL A 125 -7.02 -6.17 12.97
CA VAL A 125 -5.62 -6.21 12.54
C VAL A 125 -4.94 -4.94 13.01
N HIS A 126 -3.93 -5.11 13.84
CA HIS A 126 -3.00 -4.05 14.20
C HIS A 126 -2.01 -3.90 13.07
N VAL A 127 -1.88 -2.69 12.53
CA VAL A 127 -0.93 -2.41 11.46
C VAL A 127 0.06 -1.38 11.96
N THR A 128 1.33 -1.80 12.00
CA THR A 128 2.43 -0.92 12.33
C THR A 128 3.07 -0.43 11.04
N PHE A 129 3.12 0.90 10.88
CA PHE A 129 3.76 1.57 9.75
C PHE A 129 5.09 2.18 10.20
N SER A 130 6.16 1.89 9.47
CA SER A 130 7.48 2.47 9.71
C SER A 130 7.87 3.38 8.56
N CYS A 131 8.20 4.64 8.85
CA CYS A 131 8.74 5.59 7.86
C CYS A 131 10.28 5.61 7.93
N GLU A 132 10.95 6.32 7.00
CA GLU A 132 12.41 6.36 6.89
C GLU A 132 13.11 6.61 8.24
N PRO A 133 14.25 5.94 8.53
CA PRO A 133 15.04 6.27 9.71
C PRO A 133 15.66 7.67 9.56
N ARG A 134 15.33 8.58 10.49
CA ARG A 134 16.06 9.84 10.60
C ARG A 134 17.46 9.56 11.10
N VAL A 135 18.46 9.97 10.32
CA VAL A 135 19.86 10.01 10.75
C VAL A 135 20.05 11.23 11.63
N LEU A 136 20.27 10.99 12.92
CA LEU A 136 20.70 12.02 13.87
C LEU A 136 22.22 11.99 13.95
N ILE A 137 22.86 13.10 13.59
CA ILE A 137 24.29 13.29 13.85
C ILE A 137 24.40 13.85 15.27
N LEU A 138 24.90 13.04 16.19
CA LEU A 138 25.12 13.45 17.58
C LEU A 138 26.30 14.43 17.65
N GLU A 139 26.36 15.26 18.70
CA GLU A 139 27.42 16.27 18.90
C GLU A 139 28.85 15.68 18.89
N ASN A 140 28.99 14.38 19.17
CA ASN A 140 30.25 13.64 19.10
C ASN A 140 30.58 13.07 17.71
N GLY A 141 29.83 13.44 16.68
CA GLY A 141 30.00 12.97 15.30
C GLY A 141 29.49 11.54 15.04
N ARG A 142 28.89 10.85 16.02
CA ARG A 142 28.27 9.54 15.80
C ARG A 142 26.93 9.69 15.10
N MET A 143 26.71 8.86 14.08
CA MET A 143 25.41 8.72 13.42
C MET A 143 24.52 7.77 14.22
N GLN A 144 23.30 8.18 14.54
CA GLN A 144 22.27 7.35 15.15
C GLN A 144 21.05 7.31 14.23
N TYR A 145 20.52 6.12 13.98
CA TYR A 145 19.30 5.93 13.21
C TYR A 145 18.10 5.88 14.16
N THR A 146 17.07 6.66 13.87
CA THR A 146 15.81 6.65 14.64
C THR A 146 14.64 6.41 13.70
N TRP A 147 13.89 5.35 13.94
CA TRP A 147 12.67 5.05 13.19
C TRP A 147 11.50 5.83 13.79
N SER A 148 10.72 6.52 12.95
CA SER A 148 9.40 6.97 13.38
C SER A 148 8.38 5.89 13.04
N THR A 149 7.88 5.22 14.08
CA THR A 149 6.82 4.22 13.95
C THR A 149 5.48 4.87 14.25
N ARG A 150 4.49 4.65 13.39
CA ARG A 150 3.09 5.03 13.62
C ARG A 150 2.23 3.76 13.63
N GLU A 151 1.52 3.54 14.73
CA GLU A 151 0.57 2.42 14.85
C GLU A 151 -0.85 2.87 14.49
N ARG A 152 -1.57 1.99 13.80
CA ARG A 152 -2.98 2.14 13.49
C ARG A 152 -3.70 0.80 13.66
N VAL A 153 -4.92 0.86 14.16
CA VAL A 153 -5.81 -0.31 14.22
C VAL A 153 -6.75 -0.23 13.04
N ILE A 154 -6.80 -1.29 12.24
CA ILE A 154 -7.74 -1.40 11.12
C ILE A 154 -8.83 -2.39 11.51
N HIS A 155 -10.08 -1.94 11.36
CA HIS A 155 -11.27 -2.74 11.58
C HIS A 155 -11.83 -3.19 10.23
N PHE A 156 -12.31 -4.43 10.16
CA PHE A 156 -12.94 -5.03 8.98
C PHE A 156 -14.36 -5.49 9.31
#